data_AF-A0A7C5HG64-F1
#
_entry.id   AF-A0A7C5HG64-F1
#
_cell.length_a   1.000
_cell.length_b   1.000
_cell.length_c   1.000
_cell.angle_alpha   90.00
_cell.angle_beta   90.00
_cell.angle_gamma   90.00
#
_symmetry.space_group_name_H-M   'P 1'
#
loop_
_entity.id
_entity.type
_entity.pdbx_description
1 polymer ?
#
loop_
_entity_poly.entity_id
_entity_poly.type
_entity_poly.pdbx_seq_one_letter_code
_entity_poly.pdbx_strand_id
1 'polypeptide(L)'
;MFIIFLILSETSVKSISSPEAESLYALATNMENPLKAMEIYRKLVVHYPDLAYADSSMFRIGMFYYIMNDYSQALKSFKIIEKKGKDSPLFKKVRFWIGVCYSLLGDSVKAAKYKKGEEPKKEGEGCFAVQVGAFRVKTWANNLMQRLKLAGFEPFQMKSKSGLMKVMVGRFKNREDAVLALDALNARGFEGFILNLCHH
;
A
#
# COMPACT_ATOMS: atom_id res chain seq x y z
N MET A 1 27.57 54.59 -0.27
CA MET A 1 26.24 54.70 -0.89
C MET A 1 26.13 53.59 -1.94
N PHE A 2 25.76 52.38 -1.48
CA PHE A 2 24.63 51.56 -1.98
C PHE A 2 25.13 50.45 -2.95
N ILE A 3 24.81 49.16 -2.88
CA ILE A 3 24.06 48.27 -1.98
C ILE A 3 24.70 46.88 -2.14
N ILE A 4 24.96 46.20 -1.02
CA ILE A 4 25.21 44.75 -0.98
C ILE A 4 23.88 44.06 -1.31
N PHE A 5 23.79 43.34 -2.44
CA PHE A 5 22.64 42.47 -2.71
C PHE A 5 22.95 41.07 -2.19
N LEU A 6 22.58 40.88 -0.93
CA LEU A 6 22.44 39.60 -0.26
C LEU A 6 20.95 39.21 -0.37
N ILE A 7 20.61 38.24 -1.22
CA ILE A 7 19.32 37.52 -1.20
C ILE A 7 19.68 36.05 -1.44
N LEU A 8 19.87 35.29 -0.36
CA LEU A 8 18.88 34.44 0.33
C LEU A 8 18.60 33.14 -0.45
N SER A 9 18.94 32.06 0.25
CA SER A 9 18.53 30.68 0.00
C SER A 9 17.02 30.55 -0.21
N GLU A 10 16.62 29.93 -1.31
CA GLU A 10 15.40 29.15 -1.36
C GLU A 10 15.70 27.80 -2.02
N THR A 11 15.84 26.79 -1.17
CA THR A 11 15.64 25.39 -1.53
C THR A 11 14.21 25.22 -2.03
N SER A 12 14.00 25.45 -3.32
CA SER A 12 12.75 25.07 -3.99
C SER A 12 12.71 23.55 -4.09
N VAL A 13 11.84 22.95 -3.28
CA VAL A 13 11.43 21.56 -3.39
C VAL A 13 10.98 21.35 -4.84
N LYS A 14 11.74 20.56 -5.62
CA LYS A 14 11.42 20.18 -7.01
C LYS A 14 10.08 19.43 -7.07
N SER A 15 8.96 20.16 -7.06
CA SER A 15 7.71 19.71 -7.64
C SER A 15 7.77 19.98 -9.15
N ILE A 16 8.63 19.24 -9.85
CA ILE A 16 8.61 19.29 -11.31
C ILE A 16 7.40 18.47 -11.74
N SER A 17 6.24 19.11 -11.88
CA SER A 17 5.12 18.51 -12.59
C SER A 17 5.43 18.56 -14.09
N SER A 18 5.13 17.47 -14.80
CA SER A 18 5.08 17.46 -16.27
C SER A 18 3.67 17.01 -16.64
N PRO A 19 2.86 17.88 -17.26
CA PRO A 19 1.54 17.52 -17.76
C PRO A 19 1.59 16.32 -18.71
N GLU A 20 2.69 16.16 -19.46
CA GLU A 20 2.93 15.01 -20.32
C GLU A 20 3.11 13.73 -19.51
N ALA A 21 3.92 13.76 -18.45
CA ALA A 21 4.13 12.59 -17.58
C ALA A 21 2.82 12.19 -16.86
N GLU A 22 2.03 13.16 -16.42
CA GLU A 22 0.71 12.93 -15.84
C GLU A 22 -0.26 12.30 -16.86
N SER A 23 -0.34 12.87 -18.07
CA SER A 23 -1.18 12.36 -19.15
C SER A 23 -0.80 10.93 -19.56
N LEU A 24 0.49 10.67 -19.72
CA LEU A 24 1.01 9.33 -20.02
C LEU A 24 0.69 8.34 -18.90
N TYR A 25 0.83 8.75 -17.63
CA TYR A 25 0.50 7.88 -16.52
C TYR A 25 -1.01 7.58 -16.46
N ALA A 26 -1.86 8.59 -16.63
CA ALA A 26 -3.32 8.42 -16.69
C ALA A 26 -3.73 7.50 -17.83
N LEU A 27 -3.14 7.68 -19.02
CA LEU A 27 -3.36 6.82 -20.18
C LEU A 27 -3.00 5.37 -19.86
N ALA A 28 -1.82 5.12 -19.29
CA ALA A 28 -1.39 3.77 -18.94
C ALA A 28 -2.29 3.11 -17.88
N THR A 29 -2.86 3.87 -16.95
CA THR A 29 -3.74 3.33 -15.90
C THR A 29 -5.13 2.94 -16.40
N ASN A 30 -5.61 3.57 -17.47
CA ASN A 30 -6.92 3.30 -18.06
C ASN A 30 -6.86 2.31 -19.23
N MET A 31 -5.67 1.80 -19.57
CA MET A 31 -5.52 0.82 -20.64
C MET A 31 -5.94 -0.59 -20.18
N GLU A 32 -6.81 -1.22 -20.96
CA GLU A 32 -7.18 -2.63 -20.75
C GLU A 32 -6.06 -3.61 -21.11
N ASN A 33 -5.23 -3.25 -22.11
CA ASN A 33 -4.14 -4.09 -22.56
C ASN A 33 -2.89 -3.89 -21.69
N PRO A 34 -2.47 -4.89 -20.90
CA PRO A 34 -1.38 -4.72 -19.93
C PRO A 34 -0.01 -4.56 -20.60
N LEU A 35 0.20 -5.12 -21.80
CA LEU A 35 1.46 -4.99 -22.53
C LEU A 35 1.66 -3.56 -23.05
N LYS A 36 0.60 -2.95 -23.61
CA LYS A 36 0.63 -1.54 -24.03
C LYS A 36 0.81 -0.60 -22.83
N ALA A 37 0.14 -0.87 -21.71
CA ALA A 37 0.33 -0.12 -20.48
C ALA A 37 1.79 -0.20 -19.99
N MET A 38 2.42 -1.38 -20.04
CA MET A 38 3.82 -1.55 -19.70
C MET A 38 4.77 -0.72 -20.56
N GLU A 39 4.54 -0.60 -21.87
CA GLU A 39 5.37 0.24 -22.74
C GLU A 39 5.34 1.71 -22.29
N ILE A 40 4.16 2.21 -21.92
CA ILE A 40 4.01 3.58 -21.42
C ILE A 40 4.68 3.75 -20.05
N TYR A 41 4.51 2.79 -19.14
CA TYR A 41 5.22 2.83 -17.85
C TYR A 41 6.74 2.84 -18.04
N ARG A 42 7.28 2.09 -19.00
CA ARG A 42 8.71 2.13 -19.33
C ARG A 42 9.14 3.48 -19.88
N LYS A 43 8.33 4.10 -20.76
CA LYS A 43 8.59 5.46 -21.24
C LYS A 43 8.65 6.47 -20.08
N LEU A 44 7.73 6.37 -19.13
CA LEU A 44 7.72 7.24 -17.95
C LEU A 44 8.98 7.10 -17.10
N VAL A 45 9.43 5.87 -16.87
CA VAL A 45 10.67 5.61 -16.12
C VAL A 45 11.90 6.17 -16.84
N VAL A 46 11.96 6.07 -18.17
CA VAL A 46 13.13 6.50 -18.95
C VAL A 46 13.19 8.01 -19.13
N HIS A 47 12.06 8.64 -19.48
CA HIS A 47 12.02 10.06 -19.84
C HIS A 47 11.79 10.99 -18.66
N TYR A 48 11.19 10.51 -17.57
CA TYR A 48 10.85 11.31 -16.40
C TYR A 48 11.35 10.69 -15.08
N PRO A 49 12.62 10.23 -15.01
CA PRO A 49 13.11 9.36 -13.93
C PRO A 49 13.03 9.97 -12.53
N ASP A 50 13.04 11.30 -12.42
CA ASP A 50 13.01 12.03 -11.15
C ASP A 50 11.59 12.34 -10.66
N LEU A 51 10.56 12.04 -11.45
CA LEU A 51 9.18 12.35 -11.11
C LEU A 51 8.52 11.21 -10.32
N ALA A 52 7.55 11.55 -9.47
CA ALA A 52 6.74 10.57 -8.74
C ALA A 52 5.98 9.60 -9.67
N TYR A 53 5.69 10.03 -10.91
CA TYR A 53 5.10 9.17 -11.94
C TYR A 53 6.05 8.07 -12.40
N ALA A 54 7.37 8.31 -12.46
CA ALA A 54 8.34 7.26 -12.77
C ALA A 54 8.40 6.21 -11.66
N ASP A 55 8.35 6.62 -10.40
CA ASP A 55 8.28 5.70 -9.26
C ASP A 55 7.01 4.85 -9.29
N SER A 56 5.87 5.51 -9.53
CA SER A 56 4.58 4.84 -9.66
C SER A 56 4.54 3.88 -10.85
N SER A 57 5.15 4.25 -11.97
CA SER A 57 5.29 3.42 -13.16
C SER A 57 6.20 2.21 -12.91
N MET A 58 7.34 2.42 -12.24
CA MET A 58 8.23 1.33 -11.85
C MET A 58 7.54 0.35 -10.89
N PHE A 59 6.69 0.87 -9.99
CA PHE A 59 5.89 0.04 -9.11
C PHE A 59 4.88 -0.80 -9.90
N ARG A 60 4.18 -0.19 -10.87
CA ARG A 60 3.24 -0.90 -11.77
C ARG A 60 3.94 -2.02 -12.54
N ILE A 61 5.14 -1.76 -13.05
CA ILE A 61 5.97 -2.78 -13.74
C ILE A 61 6.31 -3.93 -12.79
N GLY A 62 6.74 -3.62 -11.56
CA GLY A 62 7.02 -4.64 -10.55
C GLY A 62 5.79 -5.48 -10.19
N MET A 63 4.62 -4.85 -10.05
CA MET A 63 3.35 -5.53 -9.80
C MET A 63 2.92 -6.42 -10.97
N PHE A 64 3.17 -6.00 -12.21
CA PHE A 64 2.92 -6.83 -13.38
C PHE A 64 3.74 -8.12 -13.32
N TYR A 65 5.05 -8.02 -13.08
CA TYR A 65 5.90 -9.20 -12.91
C TYR A 65 5.48 -10.08 -11.74
N TYR A 66 5.04 -9.47 -10.64
CA TYR A 66 4.50 -10.20 -9.49
C TYR A 66 3.27 -11.04 -9.86
N ILE A 67 2.31 -10.46 -10.60
CA ILE A 67 1.09 -11.16 -11.05
C ILE A 67 1.44 -12.30 -12.01
N MET A 68 2.48 -12.13 -12.82
CA MET A 68 3.01 -13.18 -13.70
C MET A 68 3.84 -14.24 -12.95
N ASN A 69 3.93 -14.17 -11.62
CA ASN A 69 4.77 -15.01 -10.76
C ASN A 69 6.28 -14.93 -11.04
N ASP A 70 6.74 -13.95 -11.83
CA ASP A 70 8.15 -13.64 -11.99
C ASP A 70 8.61 -12.72 -10.85
N TYR A 71 8.71 -13.31 -9.66
CA TYR A 71 9.09 -12.59 -8.45
C TYR A 71 10.52 -12.05 -8.53
N SER A 72 11.38 -12.65 -9.35
CA SER A 72 12.75 -12.16 -9.57
C SER A 72 12.76 -10.82 -10.28
N GLN A 73 11.95 -10.64 -11.33
CA GLN A 73 11.82 -9.36 -12.03
C GLN A 73 11.02 -8.33 -11.22
N ALA A 74 9.99 -8.78 -10.49
CA ALA A 74 9.27 -7.92 -9.55
C ALA A 74 10.22 -7.30 -8.52
N LEU A 75 11.08 -8.14 -7.91
CA LEU A 75 12.09 -7.73 -6.95
C LEU A 75 13.06 -6.68 -7.52
N LYS A 76 13.55 -6.88 -8.76
CA LYS A 76 14.44 -5.91 -9.43
C LYS A 76 13.75 -4.56 -9.58
N SER A 77 12.50 -4.56 -10.03
CA SER A 77 11.71 -3.33 -10.22
C SER A 77 11.49 -2.59 -8.89
N PHE A 78 11.07 -3.30 -7.85
CA PHE A 78 10.84 -2.70 -6.53
C PHE A 78 12.13 -2.18 -5.89
N LYS A 79 13.27 -2.86 -6.08
CA LYS A 79 14.56 -2.41 -5.56
C LYS A 79 15.05 -1.10 -6.15
N ILE A 80 14.66 -0.76 -7.38
CA ILE A 80 14.99 0.54 -7.97
C ILE A 80 14.35 1.67 -7.16
N ILE A 81 13.09 1.48 -6.75
CA ILE A 81 12.36 2.42 -5.89
C ILE A 81 12.95 2.40 -4.47
N GLU A 82 13.29 1.22 -3.92
CA GLU A 82 13.94 1.13 -2.60
C GLU A 82 15.23 1.94 -2.55
N LYS A 83 16.04 1.91 -3.61
CA LYS A 83 17.32 2.64 -3.69
C LYS A 83 17.13 4.16 -3.58
N LYS A 84 15.99 4.69 -4.02
CA LYS A 84 15.66 6.12 -3.88
C LYS A 84 15.36 6.52 -2.43
N GLY A 85 15.18 5.57 -1.51
CA GLY A 85 14.99 5.90 -0.11
C GLY A 85 13.74 6.76 0.13
N LYS A 86 13.81 7.66 1.11
CA LYS A 86 12.69 8.51 1.52
C LYS A 86 12.25 9.52 0.46
N ASP A 87 13.04 9.72 -0.59
CA ASP A 87 12.70 10.62 -1.69
C ASP A 87 11.54 10.07 -2.53
N SER A 88 11.34 8.74 -2.49
CA SER A 88 10.17 8.12 -3.10
C SER A 88 9.02 7.99 -2.09
N PRO A 89 7.80 8.47 -2.39
CA PRO A 89 6.63 8.24 -1.55
C PRO A 89 6.27 6.74 -1.47
N LEU A 90 6.79 5.92 -2.38
CA LEU A 90 6.54 4.49 -2.44
C LEU A 90 7.55 3.66 -1.64
N PHE A 91 8.57 4.28 -1.02
CA PHE A 91 9.65 3.58 -0.32
C PHE A 91 9.17 2.53 0.69
N LYS A 92 8.26 2.91 1.60
CA LYS A 92 7.69 1.98 2.57
C LYS A 92 6.91 0.86 1.90
N LYS A 93 6.10 1.23 0.89
CA LYS A 93 5.26 0.29 0.13
C LYS A 93 6.10 -0.77 -0.59
N VAL A 94 7.18 -0.39 -1.26
CA VAL A 94 8.01 -1.35 -2.01
C VAL A 94 8.79 -2.29 -1.10
N ARG A 95 9.20 -1.84 0.09
CA ARG A 95 9.89 -2.72 1.04
C ARG A 95 9.01 -3.88 1.50
N PHE A 96 7.72 -3.64 1.70
CA PHE A 96 6.76 -4.70 1.94
C PHE A 96 6.74 -5.72 0.78
N TRP A 97 6.54 -5.23 -0.45
CA TRP A 97 6.46 -6.10 -1.63
C TRP A 97 7.76 -6.85 -1.93
N ILE A 98 8.91 -6.26 -1.63
CA ILE A 98 10.22 -6.93 -1.69
C ILE A 98 10.26 -8.11 -0.69
N GLY A 99 9.76 -7.92 0.54
CA GLY A 99 9.64 -8.99 1.52
C GLY A 99 8.73 -10.12 1.06
N VAL A 100 7.59 -9.78 0.44
CA VAL A 100 6.69 -10.77 -0.19
C VAL A 100 7.41 -11.54 -1.28
N CYS A 101 8.10 -10.85 -2.20
CA CYS A 101 8.84 -11.50 -3.29
C CYS A 101 9.92 -12.46 -2.76
N TYR A 102 10.72 -12.06 -1.75
CA TYR A 102 11.69 -12.96 -1.15
C TYR A 102 11.05 -14.18 -0.49
N SER A 103 9.90 -14.00 0.17
CA SER A 103 9.15 -15.11 0.77
C SER A 103 8.68 -16.12 -0.28
N LEU A 104 8.17 -15.63 -1.41
CA LEU A 104 7.71 -16.47 -2.52
C LEU A 104 8.86 -17.14 -3.27
N LEU A 105 10.06 -16.54 -3.25
CA LEU A 105 11.30 -17.13 -3.75
C LEU A 105 11.95 -18.11 -2.76
N GLY A 106 11.39 -18.30 -1.56
CA GLY A 106 11.93 -19.19 -0.53
C GLY A 106 13.11 -18.63 0.27
N ASP A 107 13.49 -17.36 0.06
CA ASP A 107 14.56 -16.70 0.81
C ASP A 107 14.01 -16.08 2.10
N SER A 108 13.71 -16.94 3.07
CA SER A 108 13.11 -16.55 4.36
C SER A 108 13.99 -15.58 5.16
N VAL A 109 15.32 -15.67 5.02
CA VAL A 109 16.28 -14.78 5.71
C VAL A 109 16.15 -13.35 5.18
N LYS A 110 16.17 -13.18 3.85
CA LYS A 110 15.94 -11.86 3.25
C LYS A 110 14.51 -11.40 3.49
N ALA A 111 13.50 -12.27 3.35
CA ALA A 111 12.11 -11.90 3.63
C ALA A 111 11.95 -11.31 5.03
N ALA A 112 12.53 -11.92 6.07
CA ALA A 112 12.49 -11.43 7.44
C ALA A 112 13.13 -10.04 7.63
N LYS A 113 14.17 -9.70 6.86
CA LYS A 113 14.78 -8.35 6.87
C LYS A 113 13.78 -7.28 6.42
N TYR A 114 12.94 -7.61 5.44
CA TYR A 114 11.99 -6.69 4.82
C TYR A 114 10.62 -6.66 5.52
N LYS A 115 10.24 -7.75 6.18
CA LYS A 115 9.06 -7.83 7.06
C LYS A 115 9.12 -6.93 8.30
N LYS A 116 10.27 -6.28 8.58
CA LYS A 116 10.40 -5.27 9.66
C LYS A 116 9.70 -3.93 9.39
N GLY A 117 9.01 -3.76 8.26
CA GLY A 117 8.15 -2.61 8.00
C GLY A 117 6.70 -2.93 8.33
N GLU A 118 6.29 -2.60 9.56
CA GLU A 118 4.93 -2.67 10.10
C GLU A 118 4.06 -3.77 9.49
N GLU A 119 4.27 -5.01 9.96
CA GLU A 119 3.11 -5.88 10.17
C GLU A 119 2.05 -5.03 10.89
N PRO A 120 0.75 -5.10 10.53
CA PRO A 120 -0.27 -4.65 11.47
C PRO A 120 0.09 -5.29 12.82
N LYS A 121 0.46 -4.46 13.80
CA LYS A 121 0.99 -4.91 15.10
C LYS A 121 0.11 -6.06 15.58
N LYS A 122 0.74 -7.19 15.94
CA LYS A 122 0.07 -8.41 16.42
C LYS A 122 -1.28 -8.11 17.06
N GLU A 123 -2.32 -8.52 16.34
CA GLU A 123 -3.71 -8.44 16.74
C GLU A 123 -3.92 -9.20 18.05
N GLY A 124 -4.27 -8.51 19.12
CA GLY A 124 -4.45 -9.11 20.43
C GLY A 124 -4.91 -8.10 21.47
N GLU A 125 -5.83 -8.52 22.35
CA GLU A 125 -6.42 -7.86 23.55
C GLU A 125 -6.63 -6.34 23.54
N GLY A 126 -6.54 -5.68 22.39
CA GLY A 126 -6.78 -4.27 22.26
C GLY A 126 -8.26 -3.92 22.26
N CYS A 127 -8.58 -2.74 22.79
CA CYS A 127 -9.93 -2.24 22.87
C CYS A 127 -10.48 -1.73 21.53
N PHE A 128 -9.66 -1.54 20.49
CA PHE A 128 -10.12 -0.96 19.23
C PHE A 128 -10.12 -1.96 18.08
N ALA A 129 -11.14 -1.92 17.24
CA ALA A 129 -11.21 -2.74 16.03
C ALA A 129 -11.87 -1.96 14.90
N VAL A 130 -11.54 -2.29 13.65
CA VAL A 130 -12.22 -1.72 12.48
C VAL A 130 -13.32 -2.66 12.06
N GLN A 131 -14.59 -2.25 12.19
CA GLN A 131 -15.71 -3.00 11.64
C GLN A 131 -15.86 -2.70 10.15
N VAL A 132 -15.77 -3.75 9.34
CA VAL A 132 -15.83 -3.69 7.87
C VAL A 132 -17.20 -4.15 7.37
N GLY A 133 -17.99 -4.83 8.20
CA GLY A 133 -19.36 -5.20 7.86
C GLY A 133 -20.13 -5.84 9.00
N ALA A 134 -21.45 -5.92 8.83
CA ALA A 134 -22.35 -6.63 9.75
C ALA A 134 -23.43 -7.37 8.94
N PHE A 135 -23.54 -8.68 9.13
CA PHE A 135 -24.37 -9.55 8.30
C PHE A 135 -25.28 -10.42 9.15
N ARG A 136 -26.50 -10.71 8.66
CA ARG A 136 -27.36 -11.78 9.24
C ARG A 136 -26.95 -13.17 8.75
N VAL A 137 -26.47 -13.25 7.51
CA VAL A 137 -26.16 -14.51 6.83
C VAL A 137 -24.69 -14.85 6.97
N LYS A 138 -24.38 -16.03 7.53
CA LYS A 138 -23.01 -16.52 7.77
C LYS A 138 -22.15 -16.53 6.49
N THR A 139 -22.73 -16.94 5.37
CA THR A 139 -22.02 -17.01 4.08
C THR A 139 -21.49 -15.65 3.64
N TRP A 140 -22.23 -14.56 3.84
CA TRP A 140 -21.80 -13.22 3.44
C TRP A 140 -20.65 -12.72 4.32
N ALA A 141 -20.74 -12.99 5.63
CA ALA A 141 -19.63 -12.72 6.55
C ALA A 141 -18.37 -13.51 6.16
N ASN A 142 -18.51 -14.80 5.84
CA ASN A 142 -17.39 -15.65 5.42
C ASN A 142 -16.73 -15.15 4.11
N ASN A 143 -17.54 -14.75 3.12
CA ASN A 143 -17.03 -14.21 1.87
C ASN A 143 -16.24 -12.92 2.09
N LEU A 144 -16.72 -12.02 2.96
CA LEU A 144 -15.97 -10.82 3.32
C LEU A 144 -14.67 -11.17 4.06
N MET A 145 -14.72 -12.09 5.03
CA MET A 145 -13.53 -12.54 5.74
C MET A 145 -12.49 -13.13 4.78
N GLN A 146 -12.91 -13.94 3.80
CA GLN A 146 -11.99 -14.48 2.81
C GLN A 146 -11.35 -13.38 1.95
N ARG A 147 -12.14 -12.37 1.53
CA ARG A 147 -11.61 -11.20 0.80
C ARG A 147 -10.58 -10.42 1.63
N LEU A 148 -10.83 -10.23 2.92
CA LEU A 148 -9.91 -9.57 3.83
C LEU A 148 -8.61 -10.38 4.02
N LYS A 149 -8.71 -11.71 4.16
CA LYS A 149 -7.54 -12.61 4.23
C LYS A 149 -6.68 -12.57 2.97
N LEU A 150 -7.32 -12.64 1.80
CA LEU A 150 -6.62 -12.51 0.51
C LEU A 150 -5.96 -11.13 0.35
N ALA A 151 -6.52 -10.10 0.97
CA ALA A 151 -5.95 -8.76 1.01
C ALA A 151 -4.83 -8.57 2.07
N GLY A 152 -4.51 -9.63 2.83
CA GLY A 152 -3.44 -9.66 3.82
C GLY A 152 -3.85 -9.15 5.21
N PHE A 153 -5.13 -9.12 5.52
CA PHE A 153 -5.65 -8.82 6.86
C PHE A 153 -6.07 -10.10 7.58
N GLU A 154 -6.05 -10.09 8.90
CA GLU A 154 -6.58 -11.16 9.73
C GLU A 154 -7.94 -10.72 10.31
N PRO A 155 -9.07 -11.08 9.66
CA PRO A 155 -10.38 -10.70 10.14
C PRO A 155 -10.84 -11.64 11.25
N PHE A 156 -11.62 -11.10 12.17
CA PHE A 156 -12.37 -11.85 13.15
C PHE A 156 -13.84 -11.44 13.12
N GLN A 157 -14.69 -12.29 13.72
CA GLN A 157 -16.13 -12.04 13.79
C GLN A 157 -16.62 -12.00 15.23
N MET A 158 -17.66 -11.20 15.48
CA MET A 158 -18.35 -11.15 16.76
C MET A 158 -19.86 -11.15 16.54
N LYS A 159 -20.59 -11.91 17.38
CA LYS A 159 -22.05 -11.91 17.35
C LYS A 159 -22.57 -10.78 18.23
N SER A 160 -23.38 -9.90 17.66
CA SER A 160 -24.08 -8.83 18.38
C SER A 160 -25.22 -9.40 19.24
N LYS A 161 -25.64 -8.67 20.29
CA LYS A 161 -26.87 -8.96 21.05
C LYS A 161 -28.11 -9.08 20.14
N SER A 162 -28.11 -8.34 19.02
CA SER A 162 -29.14 -8.39 17.97
C SER A 162 -29.04 -9.57 16.99
N GLY A 163 -28.09 -10.49 17.19
CA GLY A 163 -27.88 -11.66 16.33
C GLY A 163 -27.08 -11.41 15.05
N LEU A 164 -26.66 -10.18 14.76
CA LEU A 164 -25.80 -9.84 13.62
C LEU A 164 -24.36 -10.35 13.82
N MET A 165 -23.76 -10.87 12.75
CA MET A 165 -22.35 -11.19 12.66
C MET A 165 -21.57 -9.97 12.18
N LYS A 166 -20.84 -9.32 13.10
CA LYS A 166 -19.94 -8.22 12.81
C LYS A 166 -18.59 -8.78 12.36
N VAL A 167 -18.12 -8.38 11.18
CA VAL A 167 -16.79 -8.71 10.65
C VAL A 167 -15.88 -7.52 10.91
N MET A 168 -14.75 -7.78 11.55
CA MET A 168 -13.81 -6.77 12.00
C MET A 168 -12.37 -7.19 11.69
N VAL A 169 -11.46 -6.22 11.67
CA VAL A 169 -10.01 -6.40 11.58
C VAL A 169 -9.36 -5.71 12.79
N GLY A 170 -8.36 -6.34 13.40
CA GLY A 170 -7.63 -5.76 14.53
C GLY A 170 -7.91 -6.38 15.89
N ARG A 171 -8.20 -5.53 16.89
CA ARG A 171 -7.85 -5.62 18.34
C ARG A 171 -6.58 -4.82 18.65
N PHE A 172 -6.64 -3.54 18.32
CA PHE A 172 -5.60 -2.54 18.55
C PHE A 172 -5.72 -1.95 19.96
N LYS A 173 -4.58 -1.72 20.61
CA LYS A 173 -4.56 -1.15 21.97
C LYS A 173 -5.08 0.29 21.98
N ASN A 174 -4.74 1.06 20.94
CA ASN A 174 -5.02 2.49 20.85
C ASN A 174 -5.80 2.82 19.56
N ARG A 175 -6.49 3.96 19.56
CA ARG A 175 -7.28 4.41 18.42
C ARG A 175 -6.42 4.72 17.20
N GLU A 176 -5.23 5.25 17.38
CA GLU A 176 -4.32 5.62 16.29
C GLU A 176 -3.92 4.41 15.46
N ASP A 177 -3.62 3.28 16.11
CA ASP A 177 -3.31 2.01 15.44
C ASP A 177 -4.53 1.51 14.64
N ALA A 178 -5.75 1.72 15.15
CA ALA A 178 -6.98 1.39 14.43
C ALA A 178 -7.24 2.34 13.24
N VAL A 179 -6.84 3.60 13.33
CA VAL A 179 -6.90 4.56 12.20
C VAL A 179 -5.96 4.12 11.08
N LEU A 180 -4.71 3.76 11.40
CA LEU A 180 -3.77 3.26 10.40
C LEU A 180 -4.28 2.00 9.71
N ALA A 181 -4.92 1.09 10.46
CA ALA A 181 -5.54 -0.10 9.90
C ALA A 181 -6.74 0.24 8.99
N LEU A 182 -7.57 1.21 9.40
CA LEU A 182 -8.68 1.69 8.58
C LEU A 182 -8.18 2.32 7.27
N ASP A 183 -7.12 3.12 7.31
CA ASP A 183 -6.52 3.70 6.10
C ASP A 183 -5.96 2.60 5.17
N ALA A 184 -5.33 1.57 5.73
CA ALA A 184 -4.84 0.43 4.98
C ALA A 184 -5.97 -0.39 4.34
N LEU A 185 -7.11 -0.51 5.03
CA LEU A 185 -8.33 -1.17 4.53
C LEU A 185 -8.97 -0.35 3.41
N ASN A 186 -9.13 0.96 3.60
CA ASN A 186 -9.66 1.89 2.61
C ASN A 186 -8.82 1.88 1.32
N ALA A 187 -7.49 1.87 1.46
CA ALA A 187 -6.56 1.75 0.33
C ALA A 187 -6.69 0.43 -0.46
N ARG A 188 -7.36 -0.58 0.12
CA ARG A 188 -7.66 -1.88 -0.49
C ARG A 188 -9.15 -2.06 -0.83
N GLY A 189 -9.94 -0.99 -0.75
CA GLY A 189 -11.37 -0.97 -1.12
C GLY A 189 -12.29 -1.57 -0.06
N PHE A 190 -11.86 -1.62 1.21
CA PHE A 190 -12.68 -2.04 2.33
C PHE A 190 -13.03 -0.82 3.18
N GLU A 191 -14.29 -0.39 3.12
CA GLU A 191 -14.80 0.66 3.98
C GLU A 191 -15.11 0.11 5.38
N GLY A 192 -14.96 0.95 6.39
CA GLY A 192 -15.26 0.57 7.76
C GLY A 192 -15.21 1.72 8.74
N PHE A 193 -15.43 1.41 10.00
CA PHE A 193 -15.35 2.38 11.09
C PHE A 193 -14.75 1.75 12.33
N ILE A 194 -14.11 2.59 13.15
CA ILE A 194 -13.43 2.15 14.37
C ILE A 194 -14.47 1.97 15.48
N LEU A 195 -14.42 0.82 16.14
CA LEU A 195 -15.16 0.47 17.33
C LEU A 195 -14.25 0.44 18.55
N ASN A 196 -14.81 0.82 19.70
CA ASN A 196 -14.22 0.53 21.00
C ASN A 196 -14.97 -0.66 21.64
N LEU A 197 -14.31 -1.80 21.70
CA LEU A 197 -14.82 -3.08 22.21
C LEU A 197 -14.85 -3.17 23.74
N CYS A 198 -14.14 -2.30 24.46
CA CYS A 198 -14.06 -2.33 25.94
C CYS A 198 -15.19 -1.57 26.63
N HIS A 199 -16.01 -0.82 25.90
CA HIS A 199 -17.16 -0.09 26.42
C HIS A 199 -18.43 -0.55 25.68
N HIS A 200 -19.04 -1.67 26.11
CA HIS A 200 -20.28 -2.21 25.54
C HIS A 200 -21.14 -2.97 26.55
#